data_AF-A0A645FMV5-F1
#
_entry.id   AF-A0A645FMV5-F1
#
_cell.length_a   1.000
_cell.length_b   1.000
_cell.length_c   1.000
_cell.angle_alpha   90.00
_cell.angle_beta   90.00
_cell.angle_gamma   90.00
#
_symmetry.space_group_name_H-M   'P 1'
#
loop_
_entity.id
_entity.type
_entity.pdbx_description
1 polymer ?
#
loop_
_entity_poly.entity_id
_entity_poly.type
_entity_poly.pdbx_seq_one_letter_code
_entity_poly.pdbx_strand_id
1 'polypeptide(L)' 'MIAIFSYGFPVAIEKFKAAKVKLTTLCNYEAVLSEALATNYISENDIETLQAWRKDPASWNKD' A
#
# COMPACT_ATOMS: atom_id res chain seq x y z
N MET A 1 12.96 -8.67 9.96
CA MET A 1 11.76 -7.93 10.44
C MET A 1 10.54 -8.61 9.87
N ILE A 2 9.49 -8.79 10.68
CA ILE A 2 8.21 -9.35 10.24
C ILE A 2 7.12 -8.31 10.53
N ALA A 3 6.17 -8.17 9.59
CA ALA A 3 4.97 -7.35 9.79
C ALA A 3 3.74 -8.09 9.28
N ILE A 4 2.57 -7.76 9.83
CA ILE A 4 1.30 -8.34 9.37
C ILE A 4 0.96 -7.78 7.98
N PHE A 5 1.14 -6.48 7.80
CA PHE A 5 0.73 -5.77 6.60
C PHE A 5 1.77 -4.71 6.20
N SER A 6 1.86 -4.41 4.91
CA SER A 6 2.67 -3.30 4.40
C SER A 6 1.98 -2.57 3.25
N TYR A 7 2.01 -1.24 3.31
CA TYR A 7 1.64 -0.39 2.19
C TYR A 7 2.64 -0.49 1.03
N GLY A 8 3.89 -0.90 1.26
CA GLY A 8 4.88 -1.02 0.17
C GLY A 8 5.33 0.33 -0.39
N PHE A 9 5.35 1.39 0.41
CA PHE A 9 5.86 2.69 -0.02
C PHE A 9 7.37 2.60 -0.37
N PRO A 10 7.84 3.25 -1.44
CA PRO A 10 9.24 3.23 -1.84
C PRO A 10 10.20 3.66 -0.73
N VAL A 11 9.82 4.66 0.07
CA VAL A 11 10.62 5.13 1.21
C VAL A 11 10.88 4.01 2.23
N ALA A 12 9.89 3.16 2.51
CA ALA A 12 10.06 2.05 3.43
C ALA A 12 11.02 1.00 2.84
N ILE A 13 10.84 0.65 1.57
CA ILE A 13 11.68 -0.33 0.86
C ILE A 13 13.16 0.11 0.89
N GLU A 14 13.43 1.37 0.55
CA GLU A 14 14.79 1.91 0.54
C GLU A 14 15.42 1.94 1.94
N LYS A 15 14.66 2.29 2.99
CA LYS A 15 15.16 2.30 4.37
C LYS A 15 15.50 0.91 4.89
N PHE A 16 14.64 -0.09 4.65
CA PHE A 16 14.92 -1.48 5.04
C PHE A 16 16.12 -2.05 4.28
N LYS A 17 16.25 -1.73 2.99
CA LYS A 17 17.41 -2.12 2.16
C LYS A 17 18.71 -1.48 2.66
N ALA A 18 18.71 -0.18 2.94
CA ALA A 18 19.87 0.54 3.49
C ALA A 18 20.29 0.01 4.86
N ALA A 19 19.33 -0.34 5.71
CA ALA A 19 19.57 -0.96 7.01
C ALA A 19 20.02 -2.43 6.92
N LYS A 20 20.05 -3.03 5.71
CA LYS A 20 20.34 -4.45 5.48
C LYS A 20 19.40 -5.39 6.26
N VAL A 21 18.15 -4.95 6.44
CA VAL A 21 17.13 -5.72 7.16
C VAL A 21 16.11 -6.25 6.14
N LYS A 22 15.99 -7.57 6.04
CA LYS A 22 14.90 -8.19 5.28
C LYS A 22 13.57 -7.95 6.00
N LEU A 23 12.63 -7.32 5.29
CA LEU A 23 11.23 -7.20 5.69
C LEU A 23 10.42 -8.30 5.00
N THR A 24 9.64 -9.05 5.78
CA THR A 24 8.68 -10.04 5.27
C THR A 24 7.31 -9.72 5.85
N THR A 25 6.30 -9.64 5.00
CA THR A 25 4.94 -9.27 5.38
C THR A 25 3.95 -10.38 5.04
N LEU A 26 2.96 -10.60 5.90
CA LEU A 26 1.90 -11.59 5.63
C LEU A 26 0.93 -11.11 4.54
N CYS A 27 0.69 -9.81 4.46
CA CYS A 27 -0.19 -9.19 3.48
C CYS A 27 0.40 -7.85 2.99
N ASN A 28 -0.07 -7.37 1.85
CA ASN A 28 0.31 -6.08 1.27
C ASN A 28 -0.90 -5.35 0.69
N TYR A 29 -0.72 -4.07 0.39
CA TYR A 29 -1.82 -3.21 -0.08
C TYR A 29 -2.47 -3.69 -1.38
N GLU A 30 -1.68 -4.21 -2.33
CA GLU A 30 -2.22 -4.69 -3.61
C GLU A 30 -3.12 -5.92 -3.41
N ALA A 31 -2.72 -6.85 -2.55
CA ALA A 31 -3.54 -7.99 -2.18
C ALA A 31 -4.86 -7.57 -1.53
N VAL A 32 -4.82 -6.56 -0.64
CA VAL A 32 -6.04 -6.01 -0.02
C VAL A 32 -6.96 -5.36 -1.04
N LEU A 33 -6.42 -4.57 -1.99
CA LEU A 33 -7.26 -3.96 -3.04
C LEU A 33 -7.90 -5.00 -3.95
N SER A 34 -7.15 -6.05 -4.32
CA SER A 34 -7.69 -7.14 -5.14
C SER A 34 -8.86 -7.84 -4.45
N GLU A 35 -8.72 -8.14 -3.16
CA GLU A 35 -9.79 -8.80 -2.39
C GLU A 35 -10.98 -7.86 -2.11
N ALA A 36 -10.70 -6.58 -1.85
CA ALA A 36 -11.74 -5.57 -1.64
C ALA A 36 -12.60 -5.39 -2.90
N LEU A 37 -12.00 -5.46 -4.09
CA LEU A 37 -12.75 -5.43 -5.35
C LEU A 37 -13.56 -6.72 -5.53
N ALA A 38 -12.95 -7.89 -5.29
CA ALA A 38 -13.63 -9.18 -5.43
C ALA A 38 -14.84 -9.33 -4.50
N THR A 39 -14.79 -8.71 -3.32
CA THR A 39 -15.86 -8.73 -2.32
C THR A 39 -16.87 -7.59 -2.47
N ASN A 40 -16.73 -6.76 -3.51
CA ASN A 40 -17.51 -5.53 -3.72
C ASN A 40 -17.45 -4.54 -2.53
N TYR A 41 -16.38 -4.58 -1.74
CA TYR A 41 -16.13 -3.59 -0.68
C TYR A 41 -15.71 -2.24 -1.29
N ILE A 42 -15.06 -2.28 -2.44
CA ILE A 42 -14.77 -1.12 -3.30
C ILE A 42 -15.27 -1.39 -4.71
N SER A 43 -15.56 -0.33 -5.46
CA SER A 43 -15.84 -0.38 -6.89
C SER A 43 -14.57 -0.16 -7.71
N GLU A 44 -14.61 -0.50 -9.00
CA GLU A 44 -13.49 -0.20 -9.91
C GLU A 44 -13.16 1.30 -9.98
N ASN A 45 -14.16 2.18 -9.82
CA ASN A 45 -13.97 3.62 -9.79
C ASN A 45 -13.17 4.09 -8.55
N ASP A 46 -13.29 3.36 -7.44
CA ASP A 46 -12.52 3.68 -6.23
C ASP A 46 -11.03 3.34 -6.40
N ILE A 47 -10.68 2.42 -7.29
CA ILE A 47 -9.29 2.03 -7.53
C ILE A 47 -8.45 3.21 -8.00
N GLU A 48 -8.97 4.05 -8.91
CA GLU A 48 -8.23 5.22 -9.39
C GLU A 48 -7.93 6.19 -8.25
N THR A 49 -8.92 6.42 -7.37
CA THR A 49 -8.77 7.30 -6.21
C THR A 49 -7.78 6.73 -5.20
N LEU A 50 -7.85 5.43 -4.92
CA LEU A 50 -6.95 4.71 -4.01
C LEU A 50 -5.52 4.62 -4.56
N GLN A 51 -5.34 4.58 -5.87
CA GLN A 51 -4.03 4.69 -6.53
C GLN A 51 -3.49 6.12 -6.47
N ALA A 52 -4.34 7.14 -6.68
CA ALA A 52 -3.95 8.53 -6.56
C ALA A 52 -3.47 8.85 -5.13
N TRP A 53 -4.22 8.41 -4.12
CA TRP A 53 -3.79 8.48 -2.72
C TRP A 53 -2.44 7.80 -2.49
N ARG A 54 -2.24 6.59 -3.03
CA ARG A 54 -0.98 5.84 -2.86
C ARG A 54 0.24 6.58 -3.41
N LYS A 55 0.10 7.36 -4.49
CA LYS A 55 1.22 8.08 -5.13
C LYS A 55 1.72 9.24 -4.27
N ASP A 56 0.81 10.04 -3.72
CA ASP A 56 1.16 11.12 -2.80
C ASP A 56 0.14 11.21 -1.66
N PRO A 57 0.24 10.31 -0.67
CA PRO A 57 -0.72 10.29 0.43
C PRO A 57 -0.60 11.52 1.32
N ALA A 58 0.54 12.22 1.27
CA ALA A 58 0.78 13.41 2.06
C ALA A 58 0.13 14.66 1.47
N SER A 59 -0.09 14.71 0.15
CA SER A 59 -0.78 15.81 -0.53
C SER A 59 -2.19 15.46 -1.01
N TRP A 60 -2.63 14.22 -0.80
CA TRP A 60 -3.98 13.79 -1.15
C TRP A 60 -5.03 14.57 -0.36
N ASN A 61 -5.93 15.24 -1.07
CA ASN A 61 -7.05 16.00 -0.51
C ASN A 61 -6.63 17.17 0.42
N LYS A 62 -5.47 17.80 0.15
CA LYS A 62 -5.15 19.10 0.73
C LYS A 62 -5.95 20.18 0.00
N ASP A 63 -6.93 20.74 0.70
CA ASP A 63 -7.54 22.03 0.35
C ASP A 63 -6.49 23.16 0.29
#